data_AF-A0A7C4I1Q1-F1
#
_entry.id   AF-A0A7C4I1Q1-F1
#
_cell.length_a   1.000
_cell.length_b   1.000
_cell.length_c   1.000
_cell.angle_alpha   90.00
_cell.angle_beta   90.00
_cell.angle_gamma   90.00
#
_symmetry.space_group_name_H-M   'P 1'
#
loop_
_entity.id
_entity.type
_entity.pdbx_description
1 polymer ?
#
loop_
_entity_poly.entity_id
_entity_poly.type
_entity_poly.pdbx_seq_one_letter_code
_entity_poly.pdbx_strand_id
1 'polypeptide(L)' 'MPLLENNVIFAYLNEYDPNHLIAERIFKRLQDGEISVHISSVSLIEMELIYRSEGMEERLLRD' A
#
# COMPACT_ATOMS: atom_id res chain seq x y z
N MET A 1 -0.93 3.28 -17.83
CA MET A 1 -0.97 2.32 -16.71
C MET A 1 -0.48 3.05 -15.48
N PRO A 2 -1.34 3.37 -14.50
CA PRO A 2 -0.90 4.01 -13.27
C PRO A 2 -0.15 2.99 -12.39
N LEU A 3 0.94 3.43 -11.77
CA LEU A 3 1.72 2.66 -10.79
C LEU A 3 1.28 3.05 -9.39
N LEU A 4 1.09 2.06 -8.52
CA LEU A 4 0.82 2.24 -7.10
C LEU A 4 2.14 2.07 -6.32
N GLU A 5 2.51 3.11 -5.57
CA GLU A 5 3.68 3.09 -4.68
C GLU A 5 3.27 2.71 -3.26
N ASN A 6 4.21 2.17 -2.49
CA ASN A 6 4.01 1.75 -1.11
C ASN A 6 3.47 2.88 -0.22
N ASN A 7 3.86 4.13 -0.46
CA ASN A 7 3.39 5.28 0.31
C ASN A 7 1.86 5.41 0.31
N VAL A 8 1.20 5.06 -0.80
CA VAL A 8 -0.27 5.09 -0.88
C VAL A 8 -0.88 3.96 -0.05
N ILE A 9 -0.22 2.79 -0.01
CA ILE A 9 -0.61 1.66 0.82
C ILE A 9 -0.46 2.02 2.30
N PHE A 10 0.68 2.61 2.69
CA PHE A 10 0.92 3.02 4.07
C PHE A 10 -0.05 4.12 4.53
N ALA A 11 -0.33 5.11 3.68
CA ALA A 11 -1.34 6.12 3.97
C ALA A 11 -2.74 5.51 4.12
N TYR A 12 -3.08 4.48 3.33
CA TYR A 12 -4.33 3.74 3.48
C TYR A 12 -4.42 2.98 4.81
N LEU A 13 -3.33 2.34 5.25
CA LEU A 13 -3.30 1.54 6.48
C LEU A 13 -3.21 2.38 7.76
N ASN A 14 -2.72 3.62 7.69
CA ASN A 14 -2.54 4.50 8.84
C ASN A 14 -3.62 5.59 8.88
N GLU A 15 -4.59 5.47 9.78
CA GLU A 15 -5.69 6.44 9.96
C GLU A 15 -5.21 7.86 10.35
N TYR A 16 -4.00 7.97 10.92
CA TYR A 16 -3.39 9.25 11.30
C TYR A 16 -2.53 9.87 10.19
N ASP A 17 -2.39 9.21 9.02
CA ASP A 17 -1.66 9.78 7.90
C ASP A 17 -2.41 10.98 7.30
N PRO A 18 -1.75 12.12 7.03
CA PRO A 18 -2.40 13.28 6.41
C PRO A 18 -3.09 12.98 5.08
N ASN A 19 -2.65 11.94 4.38
CA ASN A 19 -3.18 11.51 3.09
C ASN A 19 -4.15 10.33 3.20
N HIS A 20 -4.51 9.89 4.41
CA HIS A 20 -5.38 8.72 4.63
C HIS A 20 -6.68 8.81 3.83
N LEU A 21 -7.39 9.94 3.90
CA LEU A 21 -8.64 10.17 3.15
C LEU A 21 -8.46 10.15 1.63
N ILE A 22 -7.27 10.52 1.14
CA ILE A 22 -6.95 10.47 -0.29
C ILE A 22 -6.70 9.02 -0.69
N ALA A 23 -5.92 8.28 0.11
CA ALA A 23 -5.64 6.87 -0.12
C ALA A 23 -6.92 6.02 -0.06
N GLU A 24 -7.79 6.24 0.93
CA GLU A 24 -9.10 5.58 1.05
C GLU A 24 -9.96 5.76 -0.21
N ARG A 25 -10.03 6.97 -0.76
CA ARG A 25 -10.74 7.22 -2.02
C ARG A 25 -10.14 6.46 -3.20
N ILE A 26 -8.82 6.35 -3.27
CA ILE A 26 -8.14 5.57 -4.33
C ILE A 26 -8.50 4.09 -4.19
N PHE A 27 -8.43 3.52 -2.98
CA PHE A 27 -8.77 2.13 -2.71
C PHE A 27 -10.24 1.83 -2.95
N LYS A 28 -11.15 2.75 -2.63
CA LYS A 28 -12.57 2.63 -2.97
C LYS A 28 -12.78 2.52 -4.48
N ARG A 29 -12.13 3.39 -5.27
CA ARG A 29 -12.23 3.34 -6.74
C ARG A 29 -11.61 2.08 -7.33
N LEU A 30 -10.57 1.52 -6.70
CA LEU A 30 -10.02 0.20 -7.05
C LEU A 30 -11.03 -0.91 -6.77
N GLN A 31 -11.67 -0.89 -5.60
CA GLN A 31 -12.69 -1.88 -5.20
C GLN A 31 -13.93 -1.83 -6.09
N ASP A 32 -14.37 -0.63 -6.46
CA ASP A 32 -15.50 -0.40 -7.37
C ASP A 32 -15.14 -0.72 -8.84
N GLY A 33 -13.88 -1.03 -9.14
CA GLY A 33 -13.40 -1.38 -10.49
C GLY A 33 -13.29 -0.19 -11.44
N GLU A 34 -13.38 1.05 -10.93
CA GLU A 34 -13.30 2.28 -11.73
C GLU A 34 -11.89 2.52 -12.29
N ILE A 35 -10.88 2.06 -11.56
CA ILE A 35 -9.47 2.19 -11.94
C ILE A 35 -8.75 0.85 -11.75
N SER A 36 -7.68 0.67 -12.53
CA SER A 36 -6.72 -0.42 -12.35
C SER A 36 -5.32 0.16 -12.24
N VAL A 37 -4.50 -0.44 -11.38
CA VAL A 37 -3.12 -0.03 -11.12
C VAL A 37 -2.20 -1.23 -11.18
N HIS A 38 -0.92 -0.98 -11.42
CA HIS A 38 0.13 -1.98 -11.28
C HIS A 38 0.98 -1.64 -10.08
N ILE A 39 1.50 -2.66 -9.41
CA ILE A 39 2.54 -2.48 -8.40
C ILE A 39 3.88 -2.92 -8.99
N SER A 40 4.93 -2.14 -8.74
CA SER A 40 6.27 -2.52 -9.16
C SER A 40 6.79 -3.64 -8.26
N SER A 41 7.55 -4.58 -8.82
CA SER A 41 8.29 -5.57 -8.03
C SER A 41 9.30 -4.91 -7.08
N VAL A 42 9.82 -3.73 -7.44
CA VAL A 42 10.70 -2.94 -6.58
C VAL A 42 9.94 -2.45 -5.33
N SER A 43 8.70 -1.99 -5.48
CA SER A 43 7.86 -1.58 -4.36
C SER A 43 7.57 -2.79 -3.44
N LEU A 44 7.34 -3.98 -3.98
CA LEU A 44 7.17 -5.18 -3.16
C LEU A 44 8.41 -5.49 -2.29
N ILE A 45 9.62 -5.40 -2.88
CA ILE A 45 10.88 -5.60 -2.16
C ILE A 45 11.08 -4.52 -1.09
N GLU A 46 10.77 -3.27 -1.40
CA GLU A 46 10.85 -2.17 -0.43
C GLU A 46 9.91 -2.42 0.76
N MET A 47 8.68 -2.89 0.51
CA MET A 47 7.73 -3.19 1.59
C MET A 47 8.24 -4.32 2.49
N GLU A 48 8.88 -5.34 1.92
CA GLU A 48 9.56 -6.39 2.69
C GLU A 48 10.68 -5.82 3.57
N LEU A 49 11.54 -4.95 3.02
CA LEU A 49 12.64 -4.34 3.76
C LEU A 49 12.14 -3.45 4.91
N ILE A 50 11.07 -2.70 4.71
CA ILE A 50 10.45 -1.87 5.75
C ILE A 50 9.90 -2.73 6.88
N TYR A 51 9.17 -3.82 6.57
CA TYR A 51 8.63 -4.70 7.59
C TYR A 51 9.74 -5.41 8.37
N ARG A 52 10.84 -5.78 7.71
CA ARG A 52 12.04 -6.32 8.36
C ARG A 52 12.68 -5.32 9.31
N SER A 53 12.85 -4.06 8.91
CA SER A 53 13.46 -3.05 9.78
C SER A 53 12.64 -2.76 11.05
N GLU A 54 11.32 -2.91 10.98
CA GLU A 54 10.40 -2.73 12.12
C GLU A 54 10.18 -4.00 12.96
N GLY A 55 10.83 -5.12 12.62
CA GLY A 55 10.61 -6.41 13.31
C GLY A 55 9.19 -6.97 13.11
N MET A 56 8.53 -6.59 12.01
CA MET A 56 7.13 -6.91 11.67
C MET A 56 7.02 -7.96 10.56
N GLU A 57 8.09 -8.68 10.28
CA GLU A 57 8.24 -9.66 9.20
C GLU A 57 7.08 -10.68 9.14
N GLU A 58 6.62 -11.13 10.31
CA GLU A 58 5.51 -12.09 10.41
C GLU A 58 4.18 -11.55 9.85
N ARG A 59 4.00 -10.23 9.76
CA ARG A 59 2.78 -9.62 9.20
C ARG A 59 2.70 -9.71 7.69
N LEU A 60 3.82 -9.95 6.98
CA LEU A 60 3.80 -10.23 5.54
C LEU A 60 3.45 -11.69 5.23
N LEU A 61 3.64 -12.60 6.20
CA LEU A 61 3.51 -14.04 6.02
C LEU A 61 2.16 -14.59 6.48
N ARG A 62 1.26 -13.75 6.99
CA ARG A 62 -0.09 -14.16 7.39
C ARG A 62 -1.10 -13.78 6.31
N ASP A 63 -1.48 -14.79 5.54
CA ASP A 63 -2.67 -14.81 4.65
C ASP A 63 -3.98 -14.68 5.45
#